data_AF-A0A8T4EB99-F1
#
_entry.id   AF-A0A8T4EB99-F1
#
_cell.length_a   1.000
_cell.length_b   1.000
_cell.length_c   1.000
_cell.angle_alpha   90.00
_cell.angle_beta   90.00
_cell.angle_gamma   90.00
#
_symmetry.space_group_name_H-M   'P 1'
#
loop_
_entity.id
_entity.type
_entity.pdbx_description
1 polymer ?
#
loop_
_entity_poly.entity_id
_entity_poly.type
_entity_poly.pdbx_seq_one_letter_code
_entity_poly.pdbx_strand_id
1 'polypeptide(L)'
;MSKKEKPTRTTLRDRVLQNISADGFEEIDREIPVVARMNKRVVEILDAMVAIGIFKSRSEAAAALVEGAIASREDFFEDIRKQASSLSERQDAAMKEAQDAILGKLK
;
A
#
# COMPACT_ATOMS: atom_id res chain seq x y z
N MET A 1 -21.03 28.71 42.21
CA MET A 1 -21.32 28.65 40.76
C MET A 1 -20.25 27.82 40.08
N SER A 2 -20.60 26.76 39.35
CA SER A 2 -19.70 26.16 38.36
C SER A 2 -20.56 25.51 37.28
N LYS A 3 -20.62 26.15 36.11
CA LYS A 3 -21.34 25.67 34.93
C LYS A 3 -20.53 24.52 34.33
N LYS A 4 -21.08 23.31 34.33
CA LYS A 4 -20.55 22.17 33.56
C LYS A 4 -20.75 22.46 32.06
N GLU A 5 -19.65 22.60 31.32
CA GLU A 5 -19.68 22.67 29.86
C GLU A 5 -20.20 21.35 29.27
N LYS A 6 -21.17 21.45 28.36
CA LYS A 6 -21.75 20.30 27.66
C LYS A 6 -20.80 19.89 26.51
N PRO A 7 -20.57 18.58 26.28
CA PRO A 7 -19.72 18.15 25.18
C PRO A 7 -20.33 18.57 23.84
N THR A 8 -19.59 19.37 23.10
CA THR A 8 -19.95 19.86 21.76
C THR A 8 -20.08 18.67 20.82
N ARG A 9 -21.29 18.42 20.33
CA ARG A 9 -21.53 17.37 19.32
C ARG A 9 -20.85 17.79 18.03
N THR A 10 -19.71 17.17 17.71
CA THR A 10 -19.07 17.28 16.39
C THR A 10 -20.06 16.85 15.32
N THR A 11 -20.30 17.72 14.34
CA THR A 11 -21.21 17.38 13.24
C THR A 11 -20.57 16.32 12.33
N LEU A 12 -21.38 15.64 11.52
CA LEU A 12 -20.87 14.68 10.51
C LEU A 12 -19.87 15.35 9.58
N ARG A 13 -20.09 16.63 9.25
CA ARG A 13 -19.16 17.43 8.45
C ARG A 13 -17.81 17.59 9.13
N ASP A 14 -17.78 17.84 10.44
CA ASP A 14 -16.53 17.99 11.19
C ASP A 14 -15.74 16.68 11.25
N ARG A 15 -16.41 15.53 11.39
CA ARG A 15 -15.75 14.21 11.33
C ARG A 15 -15.19 13.89 9.95
N VAL A 16 -15.93 14.21 8.88
CA VAL A 16 -15.47 13.97 7.52
C VAL A 16 -14.27 14.88 7.21
N LEU A 17 -14.32 16.16 7.60
CA LEU A 17 -13.20 17.08 7.43
C LEU A 17 -11.98 16.68 8.26
N GLN A 18 -12.15 16.17 9.49
CA GLN A 18 -11.04 15.61 10.27
C GLN A 18 -10.40 14.40 9.60
N ASN A 19 -11.20 13.50 9.03
CA ASN A 19 -10.66 12.32 8.34
C ASN A 19 -9.92 12.70 7.05
N ILE A 20 -10.40 13.70 6.30
CA ILE A 20 -9.72 14.20 5.09
C ILE A 20 -8.47 15.01 5.45
N SER A 21 -8.47 15.73 6.57
CA SER A 21 -7.31 16.51 7.04
C SER A 21 -6.23 15.63 7.68
N ALA A 22 -6.59 14.44 8.18
CA ALA A 22 -5.64 13.43 8.65
C ALA A 22 -4.91 12.72 7.51
N ASP A 23 -5.45 12.75 6.29
CA ASP A 23 -4.75 12.40 5.04
C ASP A 23 -3.88 13.56 4.52
N GLY A 24 -3.44 14.43 5.43
CA GLY A 24 -2.44 15.45 5.16
C GLY A 24 -1.23 14.85 4.46
N PHE A 25 -0.88 15.47 3.33
CA PHE A 25 0.25 15.19 2.46
C PHE A 25 1.58 15.37 3.19
N GLU A 26 1.92 14.46 4.08
CA GLU A 26 3.30 14.16 4.39
C GLU A 26 3.65 12.87 3.65
N GLU A 27 4.69 12.93 2.79
CA GLU A 27 5.45 11.75 2.32
C GLU A 27 6.15 11.10 3.52
N ILE A 28 5.38 10.68 4.52
CA ILE A 28 5.85 9.68 5.47
C ILE A 28 5.85 8.42 4.63
N ASP A 29 7.04 7.87 4.41
CA ASP A 29 7.27 6.57 3.80
C ASP A 29 6.45 5.54 4.59
N ARG A 30 5.18 5.34 4.18
CA ARG A 30 4.22 4.57 4.99
C ARG A 30 4.66 3.12 4.89
N GLU A 31 4.97 2.51 6.02
CA GLU A 31 5.21 1.07 6.06
C GLU A 31 3.93 0.33 5.60
N ILE A 32 4.00 -0.35 4.46
CA ILE A 32 2.89 -1.13 3.92
C ILE A 32 3.06 -2.58 4.37
N PRO A 33 2.18 -3.11 5.25
CA PRO A 33 2.25 -4.50 5.66
C PRO A 33 1.86 -5.40 4.48
N VAL A 34 2.76 -6.30 4.10
CA VAL A 34 2.52 -7.29 3.03
C VAL A 34 2.49 -8.69 3.62
N VAL A 35 1.53 -9.51 3.20
CA VAL A 35 1.47 -10.93 3.54
C VAL A 35 1.88 -11.75 2.33
N ALA A 36 2.90 -12.60 2.49
CA ALA A 36 3.41 -13.46 1.42
C ALA A 36 3.37 -14.93 1.82
N ARG A 37 3.12 -15.81 0.84
CA ARG A 37 3.32 -17.26 0.99
C ARG A 37 4.72 -17.61 0.54
N MET A 38 5.47 -18.27 1.42
CA MET A 38 6.85 -18.70 1.15
C MET A 38 6.98 -20.20 1.37
N ASN A 39 7.96 -20.83 0.71
CA ASN A 39 8.26 -22.23 0.96
C ASN A 39 8.89 -22.41 2.35
N LYS A 40 8.79 -23.62 2.91
CA LYS A 40 9.29 -23.92 4.26
C LYS A 40 10.79 -23.60 4.40
N ARG A 41 11.58 -23.99 3.39
CA ARG A 41 13.03 -23.79 3.38
C ARG A 41 13.44 -22.33 3.50
N VAL A 42 12.73 -21.41 2.82
CA VAL A 42 13.02 -19.97 2.90
C VAL A 42 12.69 -19.44 4.28
N VAL A 43 11.55 -19.84 4.87
CA VAL A 43 11.20 -19.44 6.25
C VAL A 43 12.25 -19.92 7.25
N GLU A 44 12.74 -21.15 7.11
CA GLU A 44 13.80 -21.70 7.96
C GLU A 44 15.13 -20.91 7.84
N ILE A 45 15.47 -20.44 6.63
CA ILE A 45 16.64 -19.59 6.42
C ILE A 45 16.47 -18.22 7.09
N LEU A 46 15.29 -17.59 6.94
CA LEU A 46 14.98 -16.31 7.61
C LEU A 46 15.05 -16.48 9.14
N ASP A 47 14.53 -17.58 9.67
CA ASP A 47 14.63 -17.94 11.08
C ASP A 47 16.06 -18.05 11.56
N ALA A 48 16.92 -18.74 10.79
CA ALA A 48 18.33 -18.86 11.13
C ALA A 48 19.01 -17.48 11.20
N MET A 49 18.71 -16.58 10.26
CA MET A 49 19.27 -15.22 10.25
C MET A 49 18.83 -14.38 11.46
N VAL A 50 17.59 -14.55 11.93
CA VAL A 50 17.10 -13.91 13.15
C VAL A 50 17.75 -14.53 14.39
N ALA A 51 17.85 -15.87 14.43
CA ALA A 51 18.40 -16.60 15.57
C ALA A 51 19.87 -16.29 15.82
N ILE A 52 20.66 -16.07 14.75
CA ILE A 52 22.07 -15.65 14.86
C ILE A 52 22.25 -14.14 15.04
N GLY A 53 21.15 -13.38 15.09
CA GLY A 53 21.14 -11.94 15.39
C GLY A 53 21.54 -11.02 14.24
N ILE A 54 21.53 -11.49 12.99
CA ILE A 54 21.74 -10.62 11.83
C ILE A 54 20.57 -9.64 11.66
N PHE A 55 19.34 -10.13 11.89
CA PHE A 55 18.13 -9.33 11.85
C PHE A 55 17.34 -9.49 13.15
N LYS A 56 16.57 -8.46 13.53
CA LYS A 56 15.74 -8.46 14.74
C LYS A 56 14.44 -9.24 14.54
N SER A 57 13.96 -9.34 13.29
CA SER A 57 12.71 -10.01 12.95
C SER A 57 12.73 -10.65 11.55
N ARG A 58 11.81 -11.59 11.31
CA ARG A 58 11.64 -12.21 9.98
C ARG A 58 11.21 -11.20 8.92
N SER A 59 10.37 -10.23 9.27
CA SER A 59 9.91 -9.18 8.35
C SER A 59 11.05 -8.26 7.94
N GLU A 60 11.95 -7.89 8.87
CA GLU A 60 13.15 -7.12 8.58
C GLU A 60 14.10 -7.90 7.66
N ALA A 61 14.35 -9.18 7.95
CA ALA A 61 15.17 -10.04 7.10
C ALA A 61 14.59 -10.15 5.67
N ALA A 62 13.28 -10.35 5.55
CA ALA A 62 12.60 -10.43 4.27
C ALA A 62 12.65 -9.10 3.50
N ALA A 63 12.39 -7.97 4.17
CA ALA A 63 12.45 -6.64 3.57
C ALA A 63 13.85 -6.34 3.03
N ALA A 64 14.90 -6.53 3.84
CA ALA A 64 16.28 -6.27 3.43
C ALA A 64 16.72 -7.11 2.22
N LEU A 65 16.31 -8.39 2.16
CA LEU A 65 16.60 -9.25 1.02
C LEU A 65 15.85 -8.82 -0.25
N VAL A 66 14.60 -8.42 -0.11
CA VAL A 66 13.77 -7.93 -1.23
C VAL A 66 14.30 -6.60 -1.76
N GLU A 67 14.62 -5.66 -0.87
CA GLU A 67 15.23 -4.38 -1.22
C GLU A 67 16.56 -4.58 -1.95
N GLY A 68 17.45 -5.42 -1.41
CA GLY A 68 18.72 -5.74 -2.08
C GLY A 68 18.53 -6.37 -3.46
N ALA A 69 17.52 -7.23 -3.61
CA ALA A 69 17.19 -7.84 -4.90
C ALA A 69 16.65 -6.80 -5.91
N ILE A 70 15.81 -5.86 -5.46
CA ILE A 70 15.28 -4.78 -6.29
C ILE A 70 16.41 -3.82 -6.70
N ALA A 71 17.21 -3.35 -5.74
CA ALA A 71 18.33 -2.43 -5.99
C ALA A 71 19.36 -3.03 -6.96
N SER A 72 19.62 -4.34 -6.89
CA SER A 72 20.53 -5.02 -7.83
C SER A 72 20.03 -5.07 -9.28
N ARG A 73 18.77 -4.70 -9.53
CA ARG A 73 18.06 -4.79 -10.83
C ARG A 73 17.22 -3.55 -11.10
N GLU A 74 17.64 -2.39 -10.60
CA GLU A 74 16.85 -1.16 -10.58
C GLU A 74 16.34 -0.79 -11.99
N ASP A 75 17.20 -0.83 -13.00
CA ASP A 75 16.84 -0.58 -14.41
C ASP A 75 15.69 -1.48 -14.92
N PHE A 76 15.75 -2.78 -14.57
CA PHE A 76 14.73 -3.75 -14.98
C PHE A 76 13.40 -3.52 -14.24
N PHE A 77 13.45 -3.11 -12.97
CA PHE A 77 12.25 -2.81 -12.20
C PHE A 77 11.60 -1.49 -12.63
N GLU A 78 12.38 -0.47 -13.04
CA GLU A 78 11.81 0.72 -13.67
C GLU A 78 11.01 0.38 -14.92
N ASP A 79 11.54 -0.49 -15.77
CA ASP A 79 10.87 -0.94 -16.98
C ASP A 79 9.59 -1.72 -16.67
N ILE A 80 9.61 -2.62 -15.67
CA ILE A 80 8.39 -3.29 -15.18
C ILE A 80 7.37 -2.28 -14.68
N ARG A 81 7.80 -1.26 -13.93
CA ARG A 81 6.89 -0.25 -13.38
C ARG A 81 6.19 0.54 -14.50
N LYS A 82 6.93 0.95 -15.53
CA LYS A 82 6.39 1.61 -16.73
C LYS A 82 5.40 0.69 -17.48
N GLN A 83 5.71 -0.60 -17.57
CA GLN A 83 4.80 -1.57 -18.18
C GLN A 83 3.53 -1.76 -17.36
N ALA A 84 3.64 -1.90 -16.04
CA ALA A 84 2.50 -2.07 -15.15
C ALA A 84 1.56 -0.86 -15.15
N SER A 85 2.10 0.37 -15.16
CA SER A 85 1.29 1.58 -15.27
C SER A 85 0.56 1.64 -16.61
N SER A 86 1.24 1.33 -17.72
CA SER A 86 0.61 1.30 -19.04
C SER A 86 -0.48 0.25 -19.17
N LEU A 87 -0.35 -0.88 -18.44
CA LEU A 87 -1.36 -1.93 -18.43
C LEU A 87 -2.60 -1.49 -17.66
N SER A 88 -2.44 -0.84 -16.51
CA SER A 88 -3.54 -0.29 -15.72
C SER A 88 -4.34 0.73 -16.54
N GLU A 89 -3.66 1.67 -17.20
CA GLU A 89 -4.31 2.67 -18.06
C GLU A 89 -5.12 2.04 -19.20
N ARG A 90 -4.59 0.97 -19.81
CA ARG A 90 -5.30 0.22 -20.86
C ARG A 90 -6.49 -0.55 -20.31
N GLN A 91 -6.40 -1.11 -19.10
CA GLN A 91 -7.53 -1.78 -18.45
C GLN A 91 -8.64 -0.80 -18.10
N ASP A 92 -8.28 0.38 -17.58
CA ASP A 92 -9.24 1.44 -17.25
C ASP A 92 -9.92 1.99 -18.51
N ALA A 93 -9.16 2.19 -19.59
CA ALA A 93 -9.70 2.59 -20.89
C ALA A 93 -10.66 1.53 -21.45
N ALA A 94 -10.29 0.25 -21.39
CA ALA A 94 -11.14 -0.86 -21.85
C ALA A 94 -12.42 -1.00 -21.00
N MET A 95 -12.34 -0.83 -19.67
CA MET A 95 -13.53 -0.79 -18.82
C MET A 95 -14.46 0.36 -19.20
N LYS A 96 -13.90 1.54 -19.46
CA LYS A 96 -14.67 2.73 -19.83
C LYS A 96 -15.36 2.55 -21.19
N GLU A 97 -14.66 2.03 -22.19
CA GLU A 97 -15.26 1.70 -23.50
C GLU A 97 -16.37 0.64 -23.37
N ALA A 98 -16.18 -0.39 -22.55
CA ALA A 98 -17.19 -1.40 -22.30
C ALA A 98 -18.44 -0.78 -21.61
N GLN A 99 -18.23 0.12 -20.66
CA GLN A 99 -19.29 0.82 -19.95
C GLN A 99 -20.08 1.74 -20.89
N ASP A 100 -19.40 2.49 -21.76
CA ASP A 100 -20.01 3.37 -22.76
C ASP A 100 -20.78 2.57 -23.83
N ALA A 101 -20.27 1.42 -24.27
CA ALA A 101 -20.94 0.54 -25.22
C ALA A 101 -22.21 -0.12 -24.64
N ILE A 102 -22.22 -0.43 -23.35
CA ILE A 102 -23.40 -0.97 -22.65
C ILE A 102 -24.45 0.14 -22.48
N LEU A 103 -24.05 1.32 -21.99
CA LEU A 103 -24.95 2.47 -21.80
C LEU A 103 -25.51 3.01 -23.12
N GLY A 104 -24.73 2.97 -24.20
CA GLY A 104 -25.15 3.38 -25.54
C GLY A 104 -26.21 2.46 -26.18
N LYS A 105 -26.29 1.18 -25.77
CA LYS A 105 -27.33 0.24 -26.22
C LYS A 105 -28.65 0.34 -25.44
N LEU A 106 -28.67 1.12 -24.35
CA LEU A 106 -29.83 1.34 -23.48
C LEU A 106 -30.58 2.65 -23.78
N LYS A 107 -30.14 3.42 -24.77
CA LYS A 107 -30.87 4.55 -25.37
C LYS A 107 -31.50 4.13 -26.68
#